data_AF-A0A7R9DQD4-F1
#
_entry.id   AF-A0A7R9DQD4-F1
#
_cell.length_a   1.000
_cell.length_b   1.000
_cell.length_c   1.000
_cell.angle_alpha   90.00
_cell.angle_beta   90.00
_cell.angle_gamma   90.00
#
_symmetry.space_group_name_H-M   'P 1'
#
loop_
_entity.id
_entity.type
_entity.pdbx_description
1 polymer ?
#
loop_
_entity_poly.entity_id
_entity_poly.type
_entity_poly.pdbx_seq_one_letter_code
_entity_poly.pdbx_strand_id
1 'polypeptide(L)'
;MLFYTRVNVLFYILKLSKKINLLKMATPELLQRLEKRALIAEQLIDVLRNEVAELKKASESLGHSQLEAENEQLKQEVEEWKSRLIQLELSHGKTQVPLPAKNGRLTSTAYLSSVPTQTPPVEKPPTSEGATQDGDTASDNKGKKKEKKAKPTTESKEKAGGKGAVTAEEPPVDVGRLDLRVGRIMTAKRHPDADALYVEEVDVGEDKPRTVVSGLVKFVPLEAMQNRLAVLLCNLKPAKMRGVTSEAMVMCASSPDKVSQYGGVAST
;
A
#
# COMPACT_ATOMS: atom_id res chain seq x y z
N MET A 1 -71.39 9.58 2.27
CA MET A 1 -70.38 9.51 3.35
C MET A 1 -70.79 8.66 4.55
N LEU A 2 -71.90 8.95 5.25
CA LEU A 2 -72.26 8.37 6.57
C LEU A 2 -72.17 6.83 6.74
N PHE A 3 -72.37 6.04 5.69
CA PHE A 3 -72.19 4.58 5.74
C PHE A 3 -70.71 4.17 5.94
N TYR A 4 -69.80 4.85 5.25
CA TYR A 4 -68.38 4.49 5.20
C TYR A 4 -67.66 4.74 6.54
N THR A 5 -68.06 5.78 7.27
CA THR A 5 -67.58 6.05 8.62
C THR A 5 -68.08 5.03 9.63
N ARG A 6 -69.37 4.65 9.58
CA ARG A 6 -69.91 3.59 10.47
C ARG A 6 -69.23 2.24 10.30
N VAL A 7 -68.96 1.80 9.06
CA VAL A 7 -68.24 0.54 8.80
C VAL A 7 -66.80 0.59 9.31
N ASN A 8 -66.08 1.69 9.09
CA ASN A 8 -64.71 1.83 9.60
C ASN A 8 -64.64 1.84 11.13
N VAL A 9 -65.57 2.53 11.81
CA VAL A 9 -65.66 2.54 13.29
C VAL A 9 -65.90 1.12 13.82
N LEU A 10 -66.83 0.37 13.22
CA LEU A 10 -67.11 -1.02 13.64
C LEU A 10 -65.90 -1.94 13.44
N PHE A 11 -65.19 -1.80 12.32
CA PHE A 11 -63.96 -2.54 12.05
C PHE A 11 -62.85 -2.20 13.05
N TYR A 12 -62.71 -0.92 13.43
CA TYR A 12 -61.73 -0.48 14.42
C TYR A 12 -62.03 -1.04 15.83
N ILE A 13 -63.32 -1.06 16.23
CA ILE A 13 -63.78 -1.66 17.48
C ILE A 13 -63.50 -3.17 17.52
N LEU A 14 -63.77 -3.89 16.42
CA LEU A 14 -63.42 -5.31 16.28
C LEU A 14 -61.91 -5.56 16.38
N LYS A 15 -61.10 -4.69 15.77
CA LYS A 15 -59.63 -4.77 15.82
C LYS A 15 -59.08 -4.50 17.23
N LEU A 16 -59.64 -3.54 17.95
CA LEU A 16 -59.35 -3.31 19.38
C LEU A 16 -59.79 -4.50 20.24
N SER A 17 -61.00 -5.02 20.07
CA SER A 17 -61.53 -6.15 20.84
C SER A 17 -60.67 -7.43 20.69
N LYS A 18 -60.21 -7.73 19.47
CA LYS A 18 -59.22 -8.80 19.25
C LYS A 18 -57.89 -8.53 19.95
N LYS A 19 -57.37 -7.30 19.88
CA LYS A 19 -56.10 -6.93 20.55
C LYS A 19 -56.20 -7.03 22.08
N ILE A 20 -57.33 -6.61 22.66
CA ILE A 20 -57.62 -6.70 24.10
C ILE A 20 -57.75 -8.16 24.56
N ASN A 21 -58.42 -9.03 23.79
CA ASN A 21 -58.48 -10.46 24.11
C ASN A 21 -57.12 -11.14 24.00
N LEU A 22 -56.30 -10.78 23.01
CA LEU A 22 -54.93 -11.31 22.88
C LEU A 22 -54.06 -10.93 24.09
N LEU A 23 -54.15 -9.68 24.56
CA LEU A 23 -53.49 -9.21 25.78
C LEU A 23 -54.02 -9.91 27.06
N LYS A 24 -55.30 -10.29 27.10
CA LYS A 24 -55.88 -11.06 28.22
C LYS A 24 -55.49 -12.55 28.24
N MET A 25 -54.94 -13.09 27.15
CA MET A 25 -54.56 -14.51 27.05
C MET A 25 -53.04 -14.77 27.20
N ALA A 26 -52.23 -13.73 27.36
CA ALA A 26 -50.87 -13.87 27.83
C ALA A 26 -50.87 -14.17 29.35
N THR A 27 -50.77 -15.44 29.73
CA THR A 27 -50.68 -15.81 31.15
C THR A 27 -49.39 -15.26 31.77
N PRO A 28 -49.41 -14.79 33.04
CA PRO A 28 -48.24 -14.16 33.65
C PRO A 28 -47.04 -15.11 33.77
N GLU A 29 -47.28 -16.42 33.91
CA GLU A 29 -46.23 -17.44 33.90
C GLU A 29 -45.47 -17.51 32.57
N LEU A 30 -46.16 -17.36 31.43
CA LEU A 30 -45.50 -17.35 30.11
C LEU A 30 -44.63 -16.11 29.94
N LEU A 31 -45.08 -14.96 30.46
CA LEU A 31 -44.28 -13.73 30.46
C LEU A 31 -43.01 -13.91 31.30
N GLN A 32 -43.15 -14.34 32.56
CA GLN A 32 -42.02 -14.60 33.47
C GLN A 32 -41.06 -15.68 32.93
N ARG A 33 -41.57 -16.69 32.22
CA ARG A 33 -40.74 -17.73 31.59
C ARG A 33 -39.99 -17.20 30.37
N LEU A 34 -40.53 -16.19 29.67
CA LEU A 34 -39.84 -15.49 28.59
C LEU A 34 -38.75 -14.57 29.16
N GLU A 35 -39.06 -13.78 30.20
CA GLU A 35 -38.12 -12.89 30.90
C GLU A 35 -36.93 -13.67 31.49
N LYS A 36 -37.19 -14.77 32.20
CA LYS A 36 -36.13 -15.66 32.73
C LYS A 36 -35.24 -16.22 31.61
N ARG A 37 -35.80 -16.54 30.44
CA ARG A 37 -35.04 -17.00 29.28
C ARG A 37 -34.20 -15.88 28.65
N ALA A 38 -34.71 -14.65 28.60
CA ALA A 38 -33.95 -13.49 28.15
C ALA A 38 -32.76 -13.20 29.09
N LEU A 39 -32.98 -13.19 30.41
CA LEU A 39 -31.91 -12.99 31.39
C LEU A 39 -30.81 -14.06 31.31
N ILE A 40 -31.17 -15.33 31.13
CA ILE A 40 -30.20 -16.42 30.91
C ILE A 40 -29.45 -16.26 29.59
N ALA A 41 -30.11 -15.76 28.53
CA ALA A 41 -29.46 -15.51 27.25
C ALA A 41 -28.44 -14.36 27.33
N GLU A 42 -28.76 -13.24 27.97
CA GLU A 42 -27.81 -12.14 28.19
C GLU A 42 -26.62 -12.58 29.05
N GLN A 43 -26.85 -13.33 30.13
CA GLN A 43 -25.77 -13.91 30.94
C GLN A 43 -24.84 -14.83 30.14
N LEU A 44 -25.40 -15.69 29.27
CA LEU A 44 -24.62 -16.55 28.39
C LEU A 44 -23.83 -15.75 27.34
N ILE A 45 -24.43 -14.69 26.79
CA ILE A 45 -23.77 -13.78 25.85
C ILE A 45 -22.57 -13.10 26.51
N ASP A 46 -22.68 -12.64 27.75
CA ASP A 46 -21.58 -11.99 28.46
C ASP A 46 -20.45 -12.95 28.85
N VAL A 47 -20.76 -14.21 29.22
CA VAL A 47 -19.73 -15.25 29.39
C VAL A 47 -18.99 -15.50 28.07
N LEU A 48 -19.71 -15.72 26.97
CA LEU A 48 -19.10 -15.95 25.65
C LEU A 48 -18.29 -14.74 25.14
N ARG A 49 -18.72 -13.50 25.44
CA ARG A 49 -17.95 -12.28 25.16
C ARG A 49 -16.61 -12.27 25.91
N ASN A 50 -16.61 -12.69 27.17
CA ASN A 50 -15.39 -12.74 27.98
C ASN A 50 -14.44 -13.84 27.49
N GLU A 51 -14.93 -15.06 27.23
CA GLU A 51 -14.13 -16.15 26.66
C GLU A 51 -13.49 -15.76 25.31
N VAL A 52 -14.26 -15.14 24.41
CA VAL A 52 -13.75 -14.64 23.11
C VAL A 52 -12.72 -13.53 23.31
N ALA A 53 -12.88 -12.65 24.31
CA ALA A 53 -11.91 -11.62 24.62
C ALA A 53 -10.60 -12.17 25.19
N GLU A 54 -10.64 -13.24 26.00
CA GLU A 54 -9.45 -13.91 26.52
C GLU A 54 -8.73 -14.73 25.43
N LEU A 55 -9.47 -15.52 24.64
CA LEU A 55 -8.91 -16.24 23.49
C LEU A 55 -8.24 -15.29 22.49
N LYS A 56 -8.86 -14.14 22.23
CA LYS A 56 -8.28 -13.10 21.37
C LYS A 56 -6.98 -12.54 21.97
N LYS A 57 -6.97 -12.15 23.25
CA LYS A 57 -5.75 -11.67 23.95
C LYS A 57 -4.63 -12.70 23.94
N ALA A 58 -4.95 -13.98 24.12
CA ALA A 58 -3.98 -15.07 24.08
C ALA A 58 -3.39 -15.28 22.67
N SER A 59 -4.22 -15.19 21.63
CA SER A 59 -3.75 -15.24 20.24
C SER A 59 -2.88 -14.03 19.89
N GLU A 60 -3.25 -12.84 20.36
CA GLU A 60 -2.49 -11.60 20.16
C GLU A 60 -1.15 -11.66 20.90
N SER A 61 -1.10 -12.10 22.16
CA SER A 61 0.15 -12.19 22.94
C SER A 61 1.11 -13.26 22.41
N LEU A 62 0.60 -14.41 21.94
CA LEU A 62 1.41 -15.43 21.26
C LEU A 62 2.03 -14.89 19.97
N GLY A 63 1.23 -14.18 19.14
CA GLY A 63 1.73 -13.55 17.92
C GLY A 63 2.78 -12.46 18.18
N HIS A 64 2.52 -11.58 19.16
CA HIS A 64 3.49 -10.55 19.55
C HIS A 64 4.79 -11.15 20.10
N SER A 65 4.72 -12.14 21.00
CA SER A 65 5.92 -12.78 21.56
C SER A 65 6.77 -13.51 20.52
N GLN A 66 6.14 -14.16 19.52
CA GLN A 66 6.86 -14.78 18.40
C GLN A 66 7.53 -13.72 17.51
N LEU A 67 6.81 -12.67 17.12
CA LEU A 67 7.35 -11.58 16.32
C LEU A 67 8.45 -10.81 17.06
N GLU A 68 8.36 -10.63 18.37
CA GLU A 68 9.41 -9.98 19.17
C GLU A 68 10.69 -10.81 19.21
N ALA A 69 10.59 -12.14 19.39
CA ALA A 69 11.74 -13.05 19.33
C ALA A 69 12.39 -13.09 17.94
N GLU A 70 11.59 -13.17 16.86
CA GLU A 70 12.07 -13.09 15.47
C GLU A 70 12.76 -11.73 15.20
N ASN A 71 12.15 -10.63 15.65
CA ASN A 71 12.75 -9.30 15.55
C ASN A 71 14.00 -9.12 16.44
N GLU A 72 14.26 -9.98 17.43
CA GLU A 72 15.53 -9.98 18.18
C GLU A 72 16.59 -10.78 17.42
N GLN A 73 16.25 -11.98 16.95
CA GLN A 73 17.15 -12.82 16.13
C GLN A 73 17.62 -12.08 14.87
N LEU A 74 16.70 -11.46 14.12
CA LEU A 74 17.02 -10.66 12.93
C LEU A 74 17.91 -9.44 13.25
N LYS A 75 17.84 -8.86 14.46
CA LYS A 75 18.78 -7.80 14.88
C LYS A 75 20.17 -8.36 15.14
N GLN A 76 20.26 -9.52 15.81
CA GLN A 76 21.53 -10.19 16.09
C GLN A 76 22.22 -10.63 14.78
N GLU A 77 21.49 -11.24 13.83
CA GLU A 77 22.01 -11.55 12.50
C GLU A 77 22.49 -10.29 11.77
N VAL A 78 21.69 -9.21 11.76
CA VAL A 78 22.09 -7.94 11.14
C VAL A 78 23.34 -7.34 11.80
N GLU A 79 23.55 -7.55 13.10
CA GLU A 79 24.74 -7.09 13.83
C GLU A 79 25.98 -7.97 13.57
N GLU A 80 25.80 -9.29 13.41
CA GLU A 80 26.85 -10.20 12.93
C GLU A 80 27.26 -9.86 11.49
N TRP A 81 26.30 -9.73 10.57
CA TRP A 81 26.57 -9.39 9.16
C TRP A 81 27.22 -8.01 9.02
N LYS A 82 26.83 -7.01 9.83
CA LYS A 82 27.55 -5.73 9.92
C LYS A 82 28.97 -5.93 10.41
N SER A 83 29.19 -6.67 11.49
CA SER A 83 30.52 -6.90 12.06
C SER A 83 31.44 -7.62 11.07
N ARG A 84 30.91 -8.58 10.32
CA ARG A 84 31.61 -9.33 9.27
C ARG A 84 31.91 -8.46 8.05
N LEU A 85 30.99 -7.59 7.64
CA LEU A 85 31.23 -6.59 6.60
C LEU A 85 32.32 -5.60 7.02
N ILE A 86 32.25 -5.08 8.25
CA ILE A 86 33.25 -4.19 8.86
C ILE A 86 34.65 -4.83 8.84
N GLN A 87 34.78 -6.10 9.21
CA GLN A 87 36.05 -6.85 9.14
C GLN A 87 36.57 -6.99 7.69
N LEU A 88 35.68 -7.23 6.72
CA LEU A 88 36.05 -7.32 5.31
C LEU A 88 36.46 -5.95 4.73
N GLU A 89 35.78 -4.87 5.10
CA GLU A 89 36.15 -3.51 4.68
C GLU A 89 37.51 -3.07 5.23
N LEU A 90 37.76 -3.35 6.51
CA LEU A 90 39.04 -3.06 7.16
C LEU A 90 40.20 -3.88 6.54
N SER A 91 39.99 -5.17 6.28
CA SER A 91 41.01 -6.03 5.64
C SER A 91 41.29 -5.66 4.17
N HIS A 92 40.33 -5.03 3.48
CA HIS A 92 40.52 -4.45 2.14
C HIS A 92 40.92 -2.96 2.19
N GLY A 93 41.35 -2.45 3.34
CA GLY A 93 41.96 -1.12 3.49
C GLY A 93 40.99 0.07 3.38
N LYS A 94 39.68 -0.14 3.50
CA LYS A 94 38.69 0.96 3.49
C LYS A 94 38.57 1.59 4.87
N THR A 95 38.71 2.91 4.94
CA THR A 95 38.46 3.68 6.16
C THR A 95 36.97 3.85 6.41
N GLN A 96 36.51 3.49 7.61
CA GLN A 96 35.12 3.63 8.02
C GLN A 96 34.80 5.08 8.38
N VAL A 97 33.78 5.65 7.73
CA VAL A 97 33.28 7.01 8.01
C VAL A 97 32.11 6.89 9.00
N PRO A 98 32.17 7.52 10.19
CA PRO A 98 31.07 7.47 11.16
C PRO A 98 29.80 8.13 10.61
N LEU A 99 28.69 7.40 10.60
CA LEU A 99 27.37 7.97 10.28
C LEU A 99 26.81 8.76 11.49
N PRO A 100 26.25 9.97 11.29
CA PRO A 100 25.76 10.79 12.38
C PRO A 100 24.49 10.18 13.01
N ALA A 101 24.58 9.81 14.29
CA ALA A 101 23.44 9.30 15.06
C ALA A 101 22.40 10.42 15.33
N LYS A 102 21.12 10.13 15.07
CA LYS A 102 20.02 11.13 15.09
C LYS A 102 19.86 11.92 16.39
N ASN A 103 20.35 11.41 17.53
CA ASN A 103 20.20 12.05 18.85
C ASN A 103 21.53 12.56 19.44
N GLY A 104 22.51 12.94 18.60
CA GLY A 104 23.63 13.80 19.00
C GLY A 104 24.68 13.22 19.98
N ARG A 105 24.58 11.93 20.34
CA ARG A 105 25.61 11.26 21.17
C ARG A 105 26.50 10.39 20.30
N LEU A 106 27.79 10.72 20.25
CA LEU A 106 28.81 9.97 19.53
C LEU A 106 29.02 8.60 20.21
N THR A 107 28.90 7.52 19.44
CA THR A 107 29.23 6.15 19.88
C THR A 107 30.74 5.95 19.83
N SER A 108 31.38 5.97 20.99
CA SER A 108 32.85 5.92 21.12
C SER A 108 33.40 4.49 20.99
N THR A 109 33.74 4.06 19.78
CA THR A 109 34.69 2.96 19.52
C THR A 109 36.09 3.55 19.30
N ALA A 110 36.76 3.92 20.39
CA ALA A 110 38.02 4.66 20.34
C ALA A 110 39.24 3.72 20.16
N TYR A 111 39.83 3.74 18.96
CA TYR A 111 41.22 3.32 18.74
C TYR A 111 41.95 4.29 17.80
N LEU A 112 42.55 5.33 18.40
CA LEU A 112 43.64 6.08 17.81
C LEU A 112 44.93 5.29 18.04
N SER A 113 45.68 4.98 16.97
CA SER A 113 47.08 4.56 17.08
C SER A 113 47.92 5.22 15.98
N SER A 114 48.95 5.92 16.43
CA SER A 114 49.90 6.71 15.66
C SER A 114 50.81 5.86 14.76
N VAL A 115 51.28 6.50 13.67
CA VAL A 115 52.44 6.07 12.87
C VAL A 115 53.69 5.90 13.76
N PRO A 116 54.52 4.87 13.49
CA PRO A 116 55.97 5.02 13.63
C PRO A 116 56.73 4.61 12.35
N THR A 117 57.78 5.35 12.03
CA THR A 117 58.70 5.12 10.90
C THR A 117 59.71 4.01 11.20
N GLN A 118 60.04 3.16 10.20
CA GLN A 118 61.37 2.52 10.07
C GLN A 118 61.58 1.87 8.68
N THR A 119 62.78 2.09 8.10
CA THR A 119 63.27 1.59 6.79
C THR A 119 64.79 1.83 6.68
N PRO A 120 65.52 1.27 5.70
CA PRO A 120 65.25 0.09 4.86
C PRO A 120 66.04 -1.10 5.49
N PRO A 121 67.02 -1.84 4.90
CA PRO A 121 67.50 -2.03 3.50
C PRO A 121 66.91 -3.31 2.83
N VAL A 122 67.19 -3.66 1.57
CA VAL A 122 68.01 -2.99 0.54
C VAL A 122 67.07 -2.35 -0.52
N GLU A 123 66.89 -2.71 -1.82
CA GLU A 123 67.64 -3.53 -2.80
C GLU A 123 67.39 -2.99 -4.24
N LYS A 124 68.37 -3.05 -5.17
CA LYS A 124 68.33 -2.34 -6.48
C LYS A 124 69.36 -2.87 -7.51
N PRO A 125 69.37 -2.49 -8.81
CA PRO A 125 68.50 -1.56 -9.58
C PRO A 125 67.86 -2.27 -10.82
N PRO A 126 67.30 -1.62 -11.88
CA PRO A 126 67.11 -0.20 -12.24
C PRO A 126 65.60 0.19 -12.39
N THR A 127 65.02 1.00 -13.31
CA THR A 127 65.44 1.67 -14.58
C THR A 127 64.55 2.89 -14.92
N SER A 128 64.88 3.52 -16.06
CA SER A 128 64.19 4.51 -16.91
C SER A 128 62.71 4.22 -17.29
N GLU A 129 61.87 5.17 -17.73
CA GLU A 129 61.92 6.65 -17.83
C GLU A 129 60.50 7.17 -18.14
N GLY A 130 60.21 8.46 -17.94
CA GLY A 130 58.97 9.09 -18.41
C GLY A 130 58.57 10.35 -17.63
N ALA A 131 58.68 11.52 -18.26
CA ALA A 131 58.32 12.82 -17.68
C ALA A 131 56.91 13.31 -18.11
N THR A 132 56.47 14.41 -17.52
CA THR A 132 55.07 14.90 -17.51
C THR A 132 54.71 15.92 -18.59
N GLN A 133 53.40 15.93 -18.92
CA GLN A 133 52.51 17.09 -19.16
C GLN A 133 52.45 17.85 -20.51
N ASP A 134 51.18 18.07 -20.90
CA ASP A 134 50.50 19.28 -21.44
C ASP A 134 50.95 19.92 -22.79
N GLY A 135 50.00 20.46 -23.59
CA GLY A 135 50.33 21.02 -24.92
C GLY A 135 49.29 21.76 -25.81
N ASP A 136 47.97 21.54 -25.65
CA ASP A 136 46.86 22.38 -26.21
C ASP A 136 46.71 22.53 -27.77
N THR A 137 45.61 23.18 -28.19
CA THR A 137 45.32 23.87 -29.48
C THR A 137 44.31 23.22 -30.48
N ALA A 138 43.04 23.63 -30.32
CA ALA A 138 41.94 23.88 -31.30
C ALA A 138 42.10 23.55 -32.82
N SER A 139 41.04 23.24 -33.60
CA SER A 139 39.85 24.10 -33.83
C SER A 139 38.76 23.54 -34.79
N ASP A 140 37.60 24.20 -34.80
CA ASP A 140 36.50 24.35 -35.80
C ASP A 140 36.24 23.28 -36.92
N ASN A 141 34.97 22.84 -37.04
CA ASN A 141 34.11 23.27 -38.17
C ASN A 141 32.58 23.06 -37.91
N LYS A 142 31.70 23.54 -38.82
CA LYS A 142 30.48 24.28 -38.41
C LYS A 142 29.21 24.16 -39.31
N GLY A 143 28.31 23.24 -38.95
CA GLY A 143 26.84 23.48 -38.80
C GLY A 143 25.87 23.50 -40.01
N LYS A 144 24.59 23.82 -39.70
CA LYS A 144 23.42 24.19 -40.58
C LYS A 144 22.72 23.05 -41.38
N LYS A 145 21.37 23.04 -41.61
CA LYS A 145 20.20 23.82 -41.10
C LYS A 145 18.81 23.24 -41.53
N LYS A 146 17.77 23.36 -40.65
CA LYS A 146 16.30 23.58 -40.90
C LYS A 146 15.39 22.61 -41.72
N GLU A 147 14.26 22.23 -41.07
CA GLU A 147 12.81 22.32 -41.47
C GLU A 147 12.35 21.80 -42.88
N LYS A 148 11.19 21.14 -43.11
CA LYS A 148 9.79 21.37 -42.68
C LYS A 148 8.81 20.35 -43.33
N LYS A 149 7.66 20.10 -42.66
CA LYS A 149 6.36 19.51 -43.09
C LYS A 149 6.06 19.22 -44.58
N ALA A 150 5.40 18.07 -44.83
CA ALA A 150 4.01 18.02 -45.36
C ALA A 150 3.35 16.62 -45.13
N LYS A 151 2.01 16.56 -45.23
CA LYS A 151 1.15 15.34 -45.22
C LYS A 151 0.02 15.57 -46.25
N PRO A 152 -0.54 14.52 -46.88
CA PRO A 152 -2.01 14.44 -46.85
C PRO A 152 -2.59 13.02 -46.64
N THR A 153 -3.85 13.02 -46.20
CA THR A 153 -4.97 12.04 -46.37
C THR A 153 -4.68 10.58 -46.79
N THR A 154 -5.10 9.53 -46.07
CA THR A 154 -6.47 9.14 -45.61
C THR A 154 -7.37 8.58 -46.73
N GLU A 155 -7.60 7.25 -46.73
CA GLU A 155 -8.94 6.61 -46.81
C GLU A 155 -8.85 5.10 -46.49
N SER A 156 -9.98 4.36 -46.47
CA SER A 156 -10.14 3.11 -45.71
C SER A 156 -10.73 1.91 -46.47
N LYS A 157 -10.38 0.68 -46.04
CA LYS A 157 -11.23 -0.52 -46.17
C LYS A 157 -10.82 -1.68 -45.25
N GLU A 158 -11.75 -2.60 -44.99
CA GLU A 158 -11.60 -3.74 -44.07
C GLU A 158 -11.26 -5.08 -44.76
N LYS A 159 -10.81 -6.07 -43.95
CA LYS A 159 -10.75 -7.52 -44.21
C LYS A 159 -9.73 -7.95 -45.30
N ALA A 160 -9.08 -9.11 -45.21
CA ALA A 160 -9.36 -10.31 -44.41
C ALA A 160 -8.13 -10.81 -43.60
N GLY A 161 -8.28 -11.95 -42.92
CA GLY A 161 -7.29 -12.46 -41.96
C GLY A 161 -6.17 -13.33 -42.56
N GLY A 162 -5.05 -13.41 -41.82
CA GLY A 162 -3.96 -14.36 -42.04
C GLY A 162 -3.42 -14.84 -40.70
N LYS A 163 -3.19 -16.16 -40.54
CA LYS A 163 -2.71 -16.74 -39.27
C LYS A 163 -1.25 -16.34 -39.03
N GLY A 164 -1.00 -15.62 -37.94
CA GLY A 164 0.35 -15.30 -37.44
C GLY A 164 0.50 -15.72 -35.98
N ALA A 165 0.51 -17.03 -35.72
CA ALA A 165 0.81 -17.57 -34.40
C ALA A 165 2.33 -17.50 -34.15
N VAL A 166 2.84 -16.28 -33.97
CA VAL A 166 4.18 -16.07 -33.42
C VAL A 166 4.14 -16.39 -31.94
N THR A 167 4.63 -17.58 -31.58
CA THR A 167 4.99 -17.92 -30.21
C THR A 167 6.19 -17.05 -29.82
N ALA A 168 5.93 -15.80 -29.45
CA ALA A 168 6.91 -14.98 -28.78
C ALA A 168 7.23 -15.67 -27.44
N GLU A 169 8.48 -16.08 -27.27
CA GLU A 169 8.95 -16.52 -25.96
C GLU A 169 8.75 -15.35 -24.99
N GLU A 170 7.84 -15.50 -24.02
CA GLU A 170 7.61 -14.44 -23.04
C GLU A 170 8.90 -14.26 -22.23
N PRO A 171 9.60 -13.12 -22.33
CA PRO A 171 10.81 -12.92 -21.56
C PRO A 171 10.43 -12.98 -20.08
N PRO A 172 11.21 -13.65 -19.21
CA PRO A 172 10.75 -14.13 -17.90
C PRO A 172 10.06 -13.03 -17.09
N VAL A 173 8.91 -13.35 -16.49
CA VAL A 173 8.06 -12.35 -15.82
C VAL A 173 8.76 -11.82 -14.57
N ASP A 174 9.36 -10.64 -14.71
CA ASP A 174 10.14 -9.95 -13.68
C ASP A 174 9.38 -8.73 -13.14
N VAL A 175 9.43 -8.58 -11.81
CA VAL A 175 8.87 -7.44 -11.06
C VAL A 175 9.55 -6.13 -11.47
N GLY A 176 10.82 -6.18 -11.91
CA GLY A 176 11.56 -5.02 -12.44
C GLY A 176 10.92 -4.34 -13.66
N ARG A 177 9.88 -4.93 -14.27
CA ARG A 177 9.08 -4.29 -15.33
C ARG A 177 7.95 -3.39 -14.80
N LEU A 178 7.67 -3.38 -13.51
CA LEU A 178 6.54 -2.67 -12.90
C LEU A 178 6.99 -1.33 -12.30
N ASP A 179 6.50 -0.21 -12.84
CA ASP A 179 6.72 1.13 -12.28
C ASP A 179 5.79 1.35 -11.08
N LEU A 180 6.19 0.80 -9.93
CA LEU A 180 5.51 0.93 -8.64
C LEU A 180 6.04 2.14 -7.87
N ARG A 181 5.19 3.13 -7.64
CA ARG A 181 5.54 4.36 -6.89
C ARG A 181 4.63 4.55 -5.69
N VAL A 182 5.12 5.25 -4.67
CA VAL A 182 4.28 5.77 -3.59
C VAL A 182 3.70 7.11 -4.03
N GLY A 183 2.40 7.29 -3.88
CA GLY A 183 1.72 8.56 -4.11
C GLY A 183 0.72 8.90 -3.00
N ARG A 184 0.27 10.16 -2.97
CA ARG A 184 -0.68 10.69 -1.99
C ARG A 184 -2.00 11.03 -2.67
N ILE A 185 -3.09 10.43 -2.19
CA ILE A 185 -4.45 10.77 -2.64
C ILE A 185 -4.78 12.17 -2.11
N MET A 186 -4.83 13.17 -2.99
CA MET A 186 -5.13 14.56 -2.63
C MET A 186 -6.62 14.76 -2.39
N THR A 187 -7.45 14.31 -3.33
CA THR A 187 -8.92 14.28 -3.17
C THR A 187 -9.49 12.98 -3.68
N ALA A 188 -10.44 12.41 -2.95
CA ALA A 188 -11.28 11.29 -3.38
C ALA A 188 -12.75 11.74 -3.46
N LYS A 189 -13.46 11.32 -4.51
CA LYS A 189 -14.87 11.66 -4.80
C LYS A 189 -15.59 10.39 -5.30
N ARG A 190 -16.90 10.24 -5.06
CA ARG A 190 -17.68 9.16 -5.70
C ARG A 190 -17.86 9.45 -7.19
N HIS A 191 -17.75 8.44 -8.04
CA HIS A 191 -17.97 8.60 -9.48
C HIS A 191 -19.47 8.87 -9.75
N PRO A 192 -19.85 9.92 -10.51
CA PRO A 192 -21.26 10.27 -10.72
C PRO A 192 -22.07 9.13 -11.33
N ASP A 193 -21.54 8.46 -12.35
CA ASP A 193 -22.20 7.34 -13.02
C ASP A 193 -21.89 5.95 -12.42
N ALA A 194 -21.28 5.85 -11.23
CA ALA A 194 -20.91 4.54 -10.63
C ALA A 194 -20.79 4.51 -9.10
N ASP A 195 -21.80 3.94 -8.44
CA ASP A 195 -21.84 3.75 -6.97
C ASP A 195 -20.72 2.87 -6.40
N ALA A 196 -20.04 2.11 -7.26
CA ALA A 196 -18.96 1.19 -6.91
C ALA A 196 -17.55 1.74 -7.17
N LEU A 197 -17.42 2.96 -7.73
CA LEU A 197 -16.13 3.57 -8.08
C LEU A 197 -15.90 4.89 -7.34
N TYR A 198 -14.67 5.07 -6.85
CA TYR A 198 -14.14 6.40 -6.51
C TYR A 198 -13.34 6.96 -7.70
N VAL A 199 -13.32 8.28 -7.80
CA VAL A 199 -12.39 9.06 -8.62
C VAL A 199 -11.44 9.77 -7.66
N GLU A 200 -10.15 9.55 -7.85
CA GLU A 200 -9.07 9.98 -6.97
C GLU A 200 -8.08 10.84 -7.76
N GLU A 201 -7.76 12.02 -7.24
CA GLU A 201 -6.67 12.87 -7.71
C GLU A 201 -5.44 12.52 -6.87
N VAL A 202 -4.39 11.98 -7.50
CA VAL A 202 -3.26 11.37 -6.78
C VAL A 202 -1.94 11.99 -7.22
N ASP A 203 -1.23 12.59 -6.26
CA ASP A 203 0.14 13.09 -6.44
C ASP A 203 1.13 11.92 -6.40
N VAL A 204 2.01 11.84 -7.40
CA VAL A 204 3.04 10.80 -7.55
C VAL A 204 4.42 11.41 -7.81
N GLY A 205 4.63 12.68 -7.46
CA GLY A 205 5.86 13.41 -7.75
C GLY A 205 6.02 13.82 -9.22
N GLU A 206 4.91 14.09 -9.91
CA GLU A 206 4.86 14.57 -11.30
C GLU A 206 4.24 15.99 -11.34
N ASP A 207 4.45 16.76 -12.42
CA ASP A 207 3.99 18.16 -12.55
C ASP A 207 2.48 18.37 -12.36
N LYS A 208 1.69 17.29 -12.41
CA LYS A 208 0.24 17.26 -12.21
C LYS A 208 -0.15 15.98 -11.46
N PRO A 209 -1.14 16.04 -10.54
CA PRO A 209 -1.72 14.82 -9.97
C PRO A 209 -2.43 14.02 -11.07
N ARG A 210 -2.24 12.70 -11.06
CA ARG A 210 -2.91 11.78 -11.99
C ARG A 210 -4.35 11.53 -11.57
N THR A 211 -5.22 11.29 -12.54
CA THR A 211 -6.58 10.81 -12.24
C THR A 211 -6.56 9.28 -12.13
N VAL A 212 -7.11 8.74 -11.03
CA VAL A 212 -7.19 7.30 -10.76
C VAL A 212 -8.65 6.94 -10.46
N VAL A 213 -9.11 5.80 -10.99
CA VAL A 213 -10.47 5.29 -10.75
C VAL A 213 -10.38 3.96 -10.00
N SER A 214 -10.97 3.88 -8.81
CA SER A 214 -10.74 2.79 -7.86
C SER A 214 -12.04 2.09 -7.45
N GLY A 215 -12.01 0.75 -7.35
CA GLY A 215 -13.18 -0.08 -7.03
C GLY A 215 -13.50 -0.22 -5.54
N LEU A 216 -13.05 0.73 -4.71
CA LEU A 216 -12.86 0.53 -3.27
C LEU A 216 -14.06 0.93 -2.38
N VAL A 217 -15.15 1.42 -2.98
CA VAL A 217 -16.32 1.98 -2.27
C VAL A 217 -17.00 1.01 -1.28
N LYS A 218 -16.84 -0.30 -1.47
CA LYS A 218 -17.38 -1.34 -0.57
C LYS A 218 -16.45 -1.69 0.61
N PHE A 219 -15.18 -1.27 0.55
CA PHE A 219 -14.13 -1.75 1.46
C PHE A 219 -13.48 -0.63 2.28
N VAL A 220 -13.43 0.60 1.74
CA VAL A 220 -12.81 1.75 2.40
C VAL A 220 -13.79 2.93 2.40
N PRO A 221 -14.12 3.54 3.56
CA PRO A 221 -14.95 4.73 3.60
C PRO A 221 -14.21 5.93 3.02
N LEU A 222 -14.96 6.89 2.48
CA LEU A 222 -14.42 8.05 1.76
C LEU A 222 -13.41 8.86 2.59
N GLU A 223 -13.66 8.99 3.91
CA GLU A 223 -12.80 9.68 4.87
C GLU A 223 -11.40 9.04 4.96
N ALA A 224 -11.32 7.70 4.93
CA ALA A 224 -10.07 6.95 4.98
C ALA A 224 -9.33 6.89 3.63
N MET A 225 -9.90 7.46 2.56
CA MET A 225 -9.21 7.65 1.27
C MET A 225 -8.56 9.04 1.16
N GLN A 226 -9.07 10.06 1.85
CA GLN A 226 -8.51 11.42 1.76
C GLN A 226 -7.11 11.48 2.37
N ASN A 227 -6.17 12.20 1.72
CA ASN A 227 -4.79 12.43 2.17
C ASN A 227 -3.94 11.17 2.41
N ARG A 228 -4.41 9.99 2.01
CA ARG A 228 -3.74 8.71 2.28
C ARG A 228 -2.57 8.47 1.32
N LEU A 229 -1.50 7.86 1.84
CA LEU A 229 -0.41 7.31 1.02
C LEU A 229 -0.79 5.91 0.51
N ALA A 230 -0.58 5.67 -0.79
CA ALA A 230 -0.84 4.40 -1.45
C ALA A 230 0.26 4.05 -2.45
N VAL A 231 0.42 2.76 -2.74
CA VAL A 231 1.31 2.29 -3.82
C VAL A 231 0.51 2.23 -5.13
N LEU A 232 1.10 2.73 -6.21
CA LEU A 232 0.47 2.96 -7.50
C LEU A 232 1.29 2.32 -8.61
N LEU A 233 0.63 1.61 -9.52
CA LEU A 233 1.26 1.13 -10.76
C LEU A 233 1.09 2.16 -11.87
N CYS A 234 2.18 2.78 -12.30
CA CYS A 234 2.20 4.01 -13.09
C CYS A 234 2.52 3.84 -14.59
N ASN A 235 2.92 2.63 -15.01
CA ASN A 235 3.27 2.30 -16.40
C ASN A 235 2.12 1.64 -17.20
N LEU A 236 0.93 1.52 -16.62
CA LEU A 236 -0.24 0.99 -17.33
C LEU A 236 -0.71 1.96 -18.44
N LYS A 237 -1.30 1.39 -19.50
CA LYS A 237 -1.99 2.17 -20.53
C LYS A 237 -3.27 2.77 -19.91
N PRO A 238 -3.51 4.10 -19.99
CA PRO A 238 -4.68 4.71 -19.37
C PRO A 238 -6.00 4.10 -19.82
N ALA A 239 -6.84 3.71 -18.84
CA ALA A 239 -8.08 2.98 -19.06
C ALA A 239 -9.30 3.88 -18.83
N LYS A 240 -10.30 3.82 -19.71
CA LYS A 240 -11.56 4.57 -19.54
C LYS A 240 -12.58 3.76 -18.76
N MET A 241 -12.94 4.25 -17.58
CA MET A 241 -13.96 3.67 -16.70
C MET A 241 -15.13 4.65 -16.60
N ARG A 242 -16.27 4.28 -17.20
CA ARG A 242 -17.53 5.06 -17.27
C ARG A 242 -17.40 6.56 -17.62
N GLY A 243 -16.39 6.91 -18.42
CA GLY A 243 -16.15 8.27 -18.92
C GLY A 243 -14.84 8.88 -18.41
N VAL A 244 -14.43 8.56 -17.19
CA VAL A 244 -13.18 9.03 -16.58
C VAL A 244 -11.99 8.16 -17.05
N THR A 245 -10.84 8.77 -17.31
CA THR A 245 -9.57 8.08 -17.59
C THR A 245 -8.81 7.82 -16.28
N SER A 246 -8.51 6.56 -15.99
CA SER A 246 -7.55 6.17 -14.94
C SER A 246 -6.15 6.06 -15.54
N GLU A 247 -5.20 6.82 -15.02
CA GLU A 247 -3.82 6.97 -15.50
C GLU A 247 -2.78 6.23 -14.63
N ALA A 248 -3.25 5.60 -13.55
CA ALA A 248 -2.54 4.62 -12.72
C ALA A 248 -3.55 3.65 -12.10
N MET A 249 -3.08 2.72 -11.26
CA MET A 249 -3.92 1.78 -10.51
C MET A 249 -3.42 1.65 -9.06
N VAL A 250 -4.34 1.72 -8.08
CA VAL A 250 -4.03 1.55 -6.65
C VAL A 250 -3.77 0.08 -6.31
N MET A 251 -2.61 -0.23 -5.77
CA MET A 251 -2.25 -1.58 -5.32
C MET A 251 -2.96 -1.92 -4.00
N CYS A 252 -3.65 -3.06 -3.98
CA CYS A 252 -4.41 -3.57 -2.84
C CYS A 252 -4.07 -5.04 -2.59
N ALA A 253 -3.99 -5.44 -1.32
CA ALA A 253 -4.05 -6.86 -0.94
C ALA A 253 -5.51 -7.28 -0.80
N SER A 254 -5.86 -8.47 -1.28
CA SER A 254 -7.23 -9.02 -1.20
C SER A 254 -7.22 -10.45 -0.68
N SER A 255 -7.72 -10.63 0.54
CA SER A 255 -8.16 -11.91 1.07
C SER A 255 -9.65 -12.10 0.76
N PRO A 256 -10.20 -13.33 0.72
CA PRO A 256 -11.61 -13.56 0.41
C PRO A 256 -12.57 -12.75 1.30
N ASP A 257 -12.23 -12.56 2.58
CA ASP A 257 -13.06 -11.84 3.54
C ASP A 257 -12.76 -10.32 3.64
N LYS A 258 -11.65 -9.84 3.07
CA LYS A 258 -11.18 -8.46 3.26
C LYS A 258 -10.20 -7.96 2.19
N VAL A 259 -10.50 -6.79 1.62
CA VAL A 259 -9.54 -6.00 0.83
C VAL A 259 -8.88 -4.95 1.73
N SER A 260 -7.56 -4.80 1.61
CA SER A 260 -6.76 -3.84 2.37
C SER A 260 -5.68 -3.21 1.48
N GLN A 261 -5.63 -1.88 1.44
CA GLN A 261 -4.45 -1.17 0.94
C GLN A 261 -3.40 -1.14 2.06
N TYR A 262 -2.19 -1.64 1.78
CA TYR A 262 -1.03 -1.43 2.65
C TYR A 262 -0.48 -0.01 2.45
N GLY A 263 -1.18 0.93 3.09
CA GLY A 263 -0.92 2.36 3.11
C GLY A 263 -1.35 2.99 4.44
N GLY A 264 -1.28 2.20 5.52
CA GLY A 264 -1.55 2.66 6.88
C GLY A 264 -0.26 3.15 7.52
N VAL A 265 0.03 4.44 7.40
CA VAL A 265 1.03 5.06 8.29
C VAL A 265 0.40 5.07 9.68
N ALA A 266 0.98 4.33 10.63
CA ALA A 266 0.64 4.46 12.04
C ALA A 266 1.20 5.80 12.53
N SER A 267 0.40 6.86 12.43
CA SER A 267 0.73 8.18 12.96
C SER A 267 0.54 8.16 14.49
N THR A 268 1.63 7.86 15.19
CA THR A 268 1.84 8.19 16.60
C THR A 268 2.15 9.67 16.77
#